data_AF-A0A4Q9KTP9-F1
#
_entry.id   AF-A0A4Q9KTP9-F1
#
_cell.length_a   1.000
_cell.length_b   1.000
_cell.length_c   1.000
_cell.angle_alpha   90.00
_cell.angle_beta   90.00
_cell.angle_gamma   90.00
#
_symmetry.space_group_name_H-M   'P 1'
#
loop_
_entity.id
_entity.type
_entity.pdbx_description
1 polymer ?
#
loop_
_entity_poly.entity_id
_entity_poly.type
_entity_poly.pdbx_seq_one_letter_code
_entity_poly.pdbx_strand_id
1 'polypeptide(L)'
;MFREFLKSNILVNFLTDIFKKKKNEKEASEPMKSATKIFIKIRTITDDEIIGNLKNFNNNLIDLSDAYFVTNPKLIFPTLVIRMEDSLKISEIQENEGFFIDGDFMGKKEDKKSDLVHFECKNGESESFNVKESKNWDQFKANEQLFGIKSSFDESQYTVVLDKNSEFYKKNVEHAKKLAQEILSKKCTDRHRMEERGHFYDINEEEKYSSVLNDRKKRNGLIKKKETFRKESLRNGESKDYPHRPSSPIKEN
;
A
#
# COMPACT_ATOMS: atom_id res chain seq x y z
N MET A 1 12.17 17.51 -47.97
CA MET A 1 13.25 18.29 -47.33
C MET A 1 12.82 19.65 -46.79
N PHE A 2 12.66 20.72 -47.60
CA PHE A 2 12.36 22.07 -47.03
C PHE A 2 11.06 22.16 -46.22
N ARG A 3 9.98 21.51 -46.68
CA ARG A 3 8.68 21.50 -45.97
C ARG A 3 8.74 20.76 -44.63
N GLU A 4 9.50 19.66 -44.55
CA GLU A 4 9.68 18.88 -43.32
C GLU A 4 10.51 19.66 -42.30
N PHE A 5 11.56 20.35 -42.74
CA PHE A 5 12.42 21.16 -41.89
C PHE A 5 11.70 22.39 -41.31
N LEU A 6 10.81 23.02 -42.08
CA LEU A 6 9.97 24.10 -41.58
C LEU A 6 8.97 23.57 -40.55
N LYS A 7 8.35 22.42 -40.81
CA LYS A 7 7.38 21.80 -39.91
C LYS A 7 8.01 21.39 -38.58
N SER A 8 9.18 20.76 -38.58
CA SER A 8 9.87 20.37 -37.34
C SER A 8 10.26 21.60 -36.50
N ASN A 9 10.79 22.67 -37.12
CA ASN A 9 11.11 23.91 -36.40
C ASN A 9 9.88 24.58 -35.76
N ILE A 10 8.74 24.59 -36.45
CA ILE A 10 7.49 25.14 -35.91
C ILE A 10 7.04 24.34 -34.67
N LEU A 11 7.09 23.01 -34.75
CA LEU A 11 6.71 22.14 -33.64
C LEU A 11 7.67 22.25 -32.44
N VAL A 12 8.98 22.35 -32.69
CA VAL A 12 9.97 22.58 -31.64
C VAL A 12 9.72 23.93 -30.95
N ASN A 13 9.52 25.01 -31.70
CA ASN A 13 9.24 26.33 -31.13
C ASN A 13 7.99 26.31 -30.25
N PHE A 14 6.92 25.65 -30.72
CA PHE A 14 5.70 25.47 -29.94
C PHE A 14 5.94 24.74 -28.61
N LEU A 15 6.72 23.65 -28.61
CA LEU A 15 7.10 22.94 -27.39
C LEU A 15 7.96 23.81 -26.46
N THR A 16 8.89 24.60 -27.01
CA THR A 16 9.68 25.54 -26.18
C THR A 16 8.83 26.61 -25.51
N ASP A 17 7.78 27.09 -26.19
CA ASP A 17 6.87 28.09 -25.65
C ASP A 17 6.01 27.52 -24.51
N ILE A 18 5.50 26.29 -24.68
CA ILE A 18 4.77 25.57 -23.61
C ILE A 18 5.68 25.40 -22.38
N PHE A 19 6.92 24.95 -22.59
CA PHE A 19 7.85 24.70 -21.50
C PHE A 19 8.21 25.99 -20.73
N LYS A 20 8.45 27.09 -21.45
CA LYS A 20 8.68 28.42 -20.84
C LYS A 20 7.48 28.90 -20.04
N LYS A 21 6.27 28.78 -20.58
CA LYS A 21 5.02 29.17 -19.92
C LYS A 21 4.85 28.42 -18.59
N LYS A 22 5.01 27.11 -18.60
CA LYS A 22 4.87 26.25 -17.41
C LYS A 22 5.95 26.48 -16.35
N LYS A 23 7.17 26.84 -16.77
CA LYS A 23 8.24 27.24 -15.84
C LYS A 23 7.88 28.53 -15.08
N ASN A 24 7.36 29.53 -15.77
CA ASN A 24 6.93 30.79 -15.15
C ASN A 24 5.74 30.61 -14.18
N GLU A 25 4.80 29.71 -14.51
CA GLU A 25 3.68 29.35 -13.62
C GLU A 25 4.15 28.68 -12.32
N LYS A 26 5.21 27.87 -12.38
CA LYS A 26 5.80 27.22 -11.19
C LYS A 26 6.47 28.23 -10.26
N GLU A 27 7.19 29.20 -10.79
CA GLU A 27 7.85 30.24 -9.98
C GLU A 27 6.85 31.17 -9.26
N ALA A 28 5.63 31.30 -9.79
CA ALA A 28 4.55 32.07 -9.17
C ALA A 28 3.75 31.29 -8.11
N SER A 29 3.92 29.97 -7.98
CA SER A 29 3.16 29.13 -7.05
C SER A 29 4.08 28.45 -6.03
N GLU A 30 3.63 28.36 -4.78
CA GLU A 30 4.38 27.91 -3.60
C GLU A 30 5.34 26.70 -3.82
N PRO A 31 6.48 26.66 -3.09
CA PRO A 31 7.61 25.74 -3.35
C PRO A 31 7.32 24.24 -3.10
N MET A 32 6.08 23.86 -2.78
CA MET A 32 5.70 22.48 -2.47
C MET A 32 5.01 21.73 -3.62
N LYS A 33 4.80 22.34 -4.79
CA LYS A 33 4.18 21.63 -5.92
C LYS A 33 5.17 20.69 -6.62
N SER A 34 4.77 19.41 -6.66
CA SER A 34 5.36 18.33 -7.46
C SER A 34 5.68 18.81 -8.89
N ALA A 35 6.72 18.23 -9.51
CA ALA A 35 7.18 18.62 -10.85
C ALA A 35 5.99 18.79 -11.81
N THR A 36 5.86 19.99 -12.40
CA THR A 36 4.77 20.33 -13.30
C THR A 36 4.76 19.36 -14.49
N LYS A 37 3.80 18.45 -14.51
CA LYS A 37 3.59 17.55 -15.65
C LYS A 37 3.01 18.36 -16.81
N ILE A 38 3.49 18.09 -18.02
CA ILE A 38 3.05 18.78 -19.24
C ILE A 38 2.48 17.72 -20.15
N PHE A 39 1.16 17.58 -20.18
CA PHE A 39 0.51 16.63 -21.07
C PHE A 39 0.32 17.23 -22.45
N ILE A 40 0.75 16.48 -23.46
CA ILE A 40 0.61 16.84 -24.85
C ILE A 40 -0.13 15.75 -25.62
N LYS A 41 -0.92 16.19 -26.59
CA LYS A 41 -1.56 15.34 -27.59
C LYS A 41 -0.79 15.47 -28.89
N ILE A 42 -0.38 14.35 -29.45
CA ILE A 42 0.33 14.26 -30.73
C ILE A 42 -0.55 13.48 -31.70
N ARG A 43 -0.79 14.04 -32.89
CA ARG A 43 -1.38 13.31 -34.02
C ARG A 43 -0.25 12.89 -34.95
N THR A 44 -0.09 11.60 -35.18
CA THR A 44 0.94 11.06 -36.08
C THR A 44 0.52 11.10 -37.54
N ILE A 45 1.44 10.81 -38.45
CA ILE A 45 1.16 10.67 -39.88
C ILE A 45 0.24 9.49 -40.20
N THR A 46 0.24 8.47 -39.34
CA THR A 46 -0.65 7.30 -39.42
C THR A 46 -2.08 7.58 -38.93
N ASP A 47 -2.35 8.84 -38.58
CA ASP A 47 -3.60 9.31 -37.99
C ASP A 47 -3.88 8.80 -36.57
N ASP A 48 -2.86 8.24 -35.92
CA ASP A 48 -2.94 7.83 -34.53
C ASP A 48 -2.80 9.04 -33.60
N GLU A 49 -3.63 9.08 -32.57
CA GLU A 49 -3.56 10.09 -31.53
C GLU A 49 -2.88 9.51 -30.30
N ILE A 50 -1.79 10.16 -29.87
CA ILE A 50 -0.99 9.78 -28.72
C ILE A 50 -1.11 10.89 -27.68
N ILE A 51 -1.38 10.52 -26.44
CA ILE A 51 -1.41 11.43 -25.30
C ILE A 51 -0.32 11.00 -24.33
N GLY A 52 0.46 11.93 -23.79
CA GLY A 52 1.45 11.61 -22.77
C GLY A 52 2.08 12.84 -22.15
N ASN A 53 2.79 12.64 -21.04
CA ASN A 53 3.54 13.68 -20.34
C ASN A 53 4.92 13.88 -20.99
N LEU A 54 5.18 15.10 -21.43
CA LEU A 54 6.43 15.51 -22.08
C LEU A 54 7.58 15.56 -21.07
N LYS A 55 8.61 14.75 -21.29
CA LYS A 55 9.85 14.76 -20.49
C LYS A 55 10.94 15.59 -21.15
N ASN A 56 11.20 15.32 -22.42
CA ASN A 56 12.29 15.95 -23.17
C ASN A 56 11.94 16.02 -24.65
N PHE A 57 12.53 16.96 -25.37
CA PHE A 57 12.36 17.08 -26.82
C PHE A 57 13.60 17.68 -27.45
N ASN A 58 13.90 17.21 -28.65
CA ASN A 58 14.94 17.70 -29.54
C ASN A 58 14.33 17.95 -30.92
N ASN A 59 15.12 18.48 -31.85
CA ASN A 59 14.67 18.70 -33.23
C ASN A 59 14.25 17.41 -33.96
N ASN A 60 14.70 16.24 -33.47
CA ASN A 60 14.49 14.96 -34.11
C ASN A 60 13.60 13.99 -33.30
N LEU A 61 13.60 14.10 -31.96
CA LEU A 61 12.98 13.13 -31.06
C LEU A 61 12.15 13.84 -29.99
N ILE A 62 11.05 13.22 -29.59
CA ILE A 62 10.21 13.62 -28.47
C ILE A 62 10.14 12.44 -27.49
N ASP A 63 10.47 12.71 -26.23
CA ASP A 63 10.40 11.75 -25.14
C ASP A 63 9.14 12.01 -24.30
N LEU A 64 8.23 11.04 -24.32
CA LEU A 64 7.01 11.02 -23.52
C LEU A 64 7.08 9.98 -22.40
N SER A 65 6.37 10.27 -21.32
CA SER A 65 6.09 9.32 -20.23
C SER A 65 4.60 9.18 -20.02
N ASP A 66 4.21 8.03 -19.47
CA ASP A 66 2.82 7.66 -19.24
C ASP A 66 1.97 7.86 -20.50
N ALA A 67 2.55 7.55 -21.66
CA ALA A 67 1.95 7.81 -22.95
C ALA A 67 1.00 6.67 -23.33
N TYR A 68 -0.13 6.99 -23.97
CA TYR A 68 -1.07 5.99 -24.47
C TYR A 68 -1.67 6.44 -25.80
N PHE A 69 -2.11 5.47 -26.58
CA PHE A 69 -2.88 5.75 -27.80
C PHE A 69 -4.35 5.94 -27.44
N VAL A 70 -5.00 6.95 -28.01
CA VAL A 70 -6.45 7.19 -27.80
C VAL A 70 -7.27 5.98 -28.27
N THR A 71 -6.80 5.27 -29.29
CA THR A 71 -7.42 4.03 -29.80
C THR A 71 -7.38 2.88 -28.78
N ASN A 72 -6.40 2.87 -27.88
CA ASN A 72 -6.28 1.86 -26.84
C ASN A 72 -5.74 2.46 -25.53
N PRO A 73 -6.60 3.11 -24.73
CA PRO A 73 -6.19 3.83 -23.53
C PRO A 73 -5.73 2.90 -22.39
N LYS A 74 -5.97 1.57 -22.50
CA LYS A 74 -5.57 0.60 -21.49
C LYS A 74 -4.07 0.28 -21.55
N LEU A 75 -3.43 0.55 -22.68
CA LEU A 75 -2.01 0.28 -22.88
C LEU A 75 -1.21 1.56 -22.67
N ILE A 76 -0.59 1.67 -21.49
CA ILE A 76 0.22 2.82 -21.09
C ILE A 76 1.69 2.47 -21.21
N PHE A 77 2.42 3.30 -21.95
CA PHE A 77 3.86 3.22 -22.15
C PHE A 77 4.57 4.12 -21.13
N PRO A 78 5.41 3.55 -20.23
CA PRO A 78 6.13 4.34 -19.23
C PRO A 78 7.14 5.30 -19.86
N THR A 79 7.70 4.90 -21.00
CA THR A 79 8.61 5.71 -21.82
C THR A 79 8.29 5.45 -23.29
N LEU A 80 7.93 6.49 -24.03
CA LEU A 80 7.67 6.42 -25.46
C LEU A 80 8.47 7.50 -26.17
N VAL A 81 9.31 7.08 -27.12
CA VAL A 81 10.14 7.99 -27.93
C VAL A 81 9.56 8.03 -29.34
N ILE A 82 9.25 9.23 -29.81
CA ILE A 82 8.62 9.46 -31.12
C ILE A 82 9.53 10.37 -31.95
N ARG A 83 9.64 10.10 -33.26
CA ARG A 83 10.37 10.98 -34.17
C ARG A 83 9.52 12.21 -34.53
N MET A 84 10.15 13.38 -34.56
CA MET A 84 9.48 14.64 -34.89
C MET A 84 8.87 14.65 -36.30
N GLU A 85 9.48 13.93 -37.24
CA GLU A 85 8.97 13.79 -38.62
C GLU A 85 7.61 13.10 -38.71
N ASP A 86 7.38 12.12 -37.82
CA ASP A 86 6.15 11.32 -37.78
C ASP A 86 4.98 12.10 -37.14
N SER A 87 5.24 13.28 -36.56
CA SER A 87 4.24 14.11 -35.89
C SER A 87 3.60 15.11 -36.86
N LEU A 88 2.28 15.07 -37.04
CA LEU A 88 1.52 16.03 -37.84
C LEU A 88 1.16 17.30 -37.06
N LYS A 89 0.66 17.13 -35.83
CA LYS A 89 0.17 18.22 -34.99
C LYS A 89 0.41 17.90 -33.52
N ILE A 90 0.82 18.91 -32.76
CA ILE A 90 0.97 18.84 -31.30
C ILE A 90 0.04 19.87 -30.68
N SER A 91 -0.68 19.50 -29.63
CA SER A 91 -1.49 20.42 -28.83
C SER A 91 -1.29 20.14 -27.34
N GLU A 92 -1.21 21.20 -26.54
CA GLU A 92 -1.16 21.11 -25.08
C GLU A 92 -2.54 20.65 -24.55
N ILE A 93 -2.53 19.66 -23.67
CA ILE A 93 -3.71 19.26 -22.90
C ILE A 93 -3.59 19.96 -21.55
N GLN A 94 -4.51 20.87 -21.27
CA GLN A 94 -4.67 21.37 -19.92
C GLN A 94 -5.31 20.26 -19.11
N GLU A 95 -4.52 19.59 -18.28
CA GLU A 95 -5.12 18.80 -17.23
C GLU A 95 -5.79 19.75 -16.26
N ASN A 96 -7.11 19.66 -16.19
CA ASN A 96 -7.81 20.01 -14.97
C ASN A 96 -7.49 18.90 -13.94
N GLU A 97 -6.23 18.75 -13.52
CA GLU A 97 -5.90 18.01 -12.31
C GLU A 97 -6.29 18.87 -11.10
N GLY A 98 -7.58 19.18 -10.99
CA GLY A 98 -8.18 19.36 -9.69
C GLY A 98 -8.32 17.96 -9.10
N PHE A 99 -7.65 17.70 -7.99
CA PHE A 99 -7.99 16.58 -7.13
C PHE A 99 -9.50 16.69 -6.82
N PHE A 100 -10.32 15.84 -7.46
CA PHE A 100 -11.75 15.79 -7.18
C PHE A 100 -11.91 15.25 -5.75
N ILE A 101 -12.28 16.14 -4.83
CA ILE A 101 -12.73 15.73 -3.50
C ILE A 101 -14.16 15.19 -3.67
N ASP A 102 -14.58 14.25 -2.83
CA ASP A 102 -15.94 13.65 -2.84
C ASP A 102 -17.08 14.70 -2.83
N GLY A 103 -16.78 15.95 -2.46
CA GLY A 103 -17.68 17.11 -2.54
C GLY A 103 -17.85 17.75 -3.93
N ASP A 104 -16.90 17.57 -4.85
CA ASP A 104 -16.95 18.19 -6.19
C ASP A 104 -17.84 17.42 -7.18
N PHE A 105 -18.18 16.16 -6.86
CA PHE A 105 -19.17 15.38 -7.61
C PHE A 105 -20.61 15.82 -7.30
N MET A 106 -20.82 16.43 -6.14
CA MET A 106 -22.10 17.00 -5.74
C MET A 106 -22.22 18.39 -6.36
N GLY A 107 -22.62 18.43 -7.64
CA GLY A 107 -22.84 19.66 -8.38
C GLY A 107 -23.54 20.70 -7.52
N LYS A 108 -23.00 21.93 -7.48
CA LYS A 108 -23.37 23.04 -6.59
C LYS A 108 -24.88 23.03 -6.30
N LYS A 109 -25.27 22.35 -5.22
CA LYS A 109 -26.57 22.59 -4.63
C LYS A 109 -26.42 23.95 -3.99
N GLU A 110 -27.15 24.92 -4.51
CA GLU A 110 -27.47 26.13 -3.76
C GLU A 110 -27.71 25.72 -2.30
N ASP A 111 -27.21 26.50 -1.34
CA ASP A 111 -27.41 26.31 0.10
C ASP A 111 -28.90 26.49 0.50
N LYS A 112 -29.82 25.85 -0.21
CA LYS A 112 -31.12 25.47 0.31
C LYS A 112 -30.82 24.33 1.27
N LYS A 113 -30.62 24.69 2.54
CA LYS A 113 -30.74 23.75 3.65
C LYS A 113 -32.00 22.93 3.37
N SER A 114 -31.82 21.67 3.00
CA SER A 114 -32.94 20.75 2.94
C SER A 114 -33.34 20.58 4.39
N ASP A 115 -34.57 20.96 4.72
CA ASP A 115 -35.12 20.64 6.03
C ASP A 115 -34.97 19.13 6.21
N LEU A 116 -34.35 18.73 7.32
CA LEU A 116 -34.06 17.33 7.63
C LEU A 116 -35.38 16.56 7.54
N VAL A 117 -35.53 15.76 6.49
CA VAL A 117 -36.69 14.88 6.35
C VAL A 117 -36.53 13.80 7.41
N HIS A 118 -37.49 13.71 8.32
CA HIS A 118 -37.55 12.62 9.27
C HIS A 118 -37.60 11.30 8.48
N PHE A 119 -36.57 10.48 8.63
CA PHE A 119 -36.54 9.16 8.00
C PHE A 119 -37.52 8.27 8.74
N GLU A 120 -38.75 8.19 8.23
CA GLU A 120 -39.69 7.17 8.67
C GLU A 120 -39.32 5.86 7.99
N CYS A 121 -38.73 4.94 8.75
CA CYS A 121 -38.89 3.53 8.45
C CYS A 121 -40.40 3.28 8.49
N LYS A 122 -41.07 3.26 7.33
CA LYS A 122 -42.39 2.65 7.25
C LYS A 122 -42.24 1.28 7.89
N ASN A 123 -43.05 0.99 8.90
CA ASN A 123 -43.27 -0.36 9.40
C ASN A 123 -43.98 -1.18 8.30
N GLY A 124 -43.32 -1.33 7.15
CA GLY A 124 -43.40 -2.57 6.40
C GLY A 124 -42.75 -3.59 7.30
N GLU A 125 -43.46 -4.69 7.51
CA GLU A 125 -43.02 -5.91 8.16
C GLU A 125 -41.50 -6.04 8.08
N SER A 126 -40.87 -6.33 9.21
CA SER A 126 -39.46 -6.69 9.23
C SER A 126 -39.27 -7.95 8.40
N GLU A 127 -39.20 -7.80 7.08
CA GLU A 127 -38.25 -8.55 6.28
C GLU A 127 -36.91 -8.14 6.87
N SER A 128 -36.53 -8.89 7.92
CA SER A 128 -35.14 -9.19 8.16
C SER A 128 -34.55 -9.35 6.76
N PHE A 129 -33.64 -8.46 6.37
CA PHE A 129 -32.76 -8.72 5.25
C PHE A 129 -32.08 -10.01 5.64
N ASN A 130 -32.70 -11.11 5.25
CA ASN A 130 -32.11 -12.40 5.25
C ASN A 130 -31.07 -12.18 4.16
N VAL A 131 -29.89 -11.75 4.61
CA VAL A 131 -28.64 -12.15 3.97
C VAL A 131 -28.76 -13.67 4.00
N LYS A 132 -29.53 -14.21 3.05
CA LYS A 132 -29.21 -15.45 2.40
C LYS A 132 -27.82 -15.13 1.93
N GLU A 133 -26.87 -15.45 2.80
CA GLU A 133 -25.48 -15.56 2.44
C GLU A 133 -25.54 -16.14 1.05
N SER A 134 -24.96 -15.44 0.09
CA SER A 134 -24.71 -15.94 -1.25
C SER A 134 -23.70 -17.09 -1.13
N LYS A 135 -24.00 -18.09 -0.30
CA LYS A 135 -23.32 -19.35 -0.04
C LYS A 135 -23.19 -20.18 -1.32
N ASN A 136 -23.88 -19.79 -2.38
CA ASN A 136 -23.90 -20.45 -3.67
C ASN A 136 -23.26 -19.65 -4.79
N TRP A 137 -22.75 -18.43 -4.54
CA TRP A 137 -21.96 -17.73 -5.56
C TRP A 137 -20.52 -18.24 -5.52
N ASP A 138 -20.26 -19.23 -6.36
CA ASP A 138 -18.90 -19.71 -6.61
C ASP A 138 -18.25 -18.81 -7.67
N GLN A 139 -17.44 -17.86 -7.20
CA GLN A 139 -16.69 -16.92 -8.04
C GLN A 139 -15.82 -17.60 -9.10
N PHE A 140 -15.29 -18.80 -8.81
CA PHE A 140 -14.42 -19.52 -9.74
C PHE A 140 -15.25 -20.20 -10.83
N LYS A 141 -16.37 -20.81 -10.45
CA LYS A 141 -17.31 -21.42 -11.39
C LYS A 141 -17.94 -20.40 -12.34
N ALA A 142 -18.28 -19.22 -11.83
CA ALA A 142 -18.79 -18.12 -12.65
C ALA A 142 -17.75 -17.66 -13.69
N ASN A 143 -16.48 -17.52 -13.28
CA ASN A 143 -15.39 -17.15 -14.19
C ASN A 143 -15.08 -18.24 -15.22
N GLU A 144 -15.14 -19.52 -14.84
CA GLU A 144 -15.00 -20.64 -15.77
C GLU A 144 -16.11 -20.63 -16.83
N GLN A 145 -17.36 -20.36 -16.43
CA GLN A 145 -18.49 -20.29 -17.36
C GLN A 145 -18.42 -19.09 -18.31
N LEU A 146 -18.01 -17.93 -17.82
CA LEU A 146 -17.98 -16.69 -18.61
C LEU A 146 -16.73 -16.57 -19.49
N PHE A 147 -15.59 -17.06 -19.02
CA PHE A 147 -14.30 -16.84 -19.67
C PHE A 147 -13.59 -18.14 -20.07
N GLY A 148 -14.08 -19.31 -19.65
CA GLY A 148 -13.42 -20.60 -19.90
C GLY A 148 -12.11 -20.79 -19.14
N ILE A 149 -11.79 -19.89 -18.20
CA ILE A 149 -10.52 -19.87 -17.48
C ILE A 149 -10.67 -20.72 -16.21
N LYS A 150 -9.90 -21.80 -16.11
CA LYS A 150 -9.74 -22.57 -14.86
C LYS A 150 -8.58 -22.01 -14.06
N SER A 151 -8.83 -21.56 -12.83
CA SER A 151 -7.77 -21.15 -11.92
C SER A 151 -7.05 -22.39 -11.38
N SER A 152 -5.87 -22.71 -11.93
CA SER A 152 -4.94 -23.65 -11.31
C SER A 152 -4.03 -22.87 -10.36
N PHE A 153 -4.20 -23.06 -9.04
CA PHE A 153 -3.28 -22.50 -8.06
C PHE A 153 -2.25 -23.56 -7.67
N ASP A 154 -0.99 -23.31 -8.00
CA ASP A 154 0.14 -24.10 -7.56
C ASP A 154 1.02 -23.23 -6.64
N GLU A 155 1.01 -23.54 -5.35
CA GLU A 155 1.76 -22.81 -4.32
C GLU A 155 3.27 -22.77 -4.62
N SER A 156 3.79 -23.78 -5.33
CA SER A 156 5.23 -23.87 -5.66
C SER A 156 5.71 -22.79 -6.63
N GLN A 157 4.79 -22.13 -7.36
CA GLN A 157 5.13 -21.05 -8.28
C GLN A 157 5.49 -19.75 -7.56
N TYR A 158 5.01 -19.56 -6.33
CA TYR A 158 5.18 -18.31 -5.56
C TYR A 158 5.91 -18.53 -4.23
N THR A 159 6.04 -19.78 -3.80
CA THR A 159 6.66 -20.14 -2.53
C THR A 159 7.66 -21.28 -2.70
N VAL A 160 8.60 -21.37 -1.76
CA VAL A 160 9.57 -22.47 -1.73
C VAL A 160 8.90 -23.71 -1.15
N VAL A 161 8.89 -24.81 -1.91
CA VAL A 161 8.38 -26.10 -1.43
C VAL A 161 9.22 -26.57 -0.25
N LEU A 162 8.57 -26.74 0.90
CA LEU A 162 9.22 -27.10 2.14
C LEU A 162 9.49 -28.61 2.20
N ASP A 163 10.76 -29.00 2.33
CA ASP A 163 11.14 -30.40 2.52
C ASP A 163 10.78 -30.88 3.94
N LYS A 164 9.68 -31.63 4.03
CA LYS A 164 9.14 -32.20 5.27
C LYS A 164 9.99 -33.34 5.84
N ASN A 165 10.92 -33.90 5.05
CA ASN A 165 11.78 -34.99 5.50
C ASN A 165 13.09 -34.50 6.11
N SER A 166 13.48 -33.25 5.85
CA SER A 166 14.67 -32.62 6.42
C SER A 166 14.68 -32.66 7.96
N GLU A 167 15.87 -32.84 8.54
CA GLU A 167 16.02 -32.82 10.00
C GLU A 167 15.64 -31.47 10.61
N PHE A 168 15.91 -30.38 9.90
CA PHE A 168 15.55 -29.02 10.32
C PHE A 168 14.02 -28.86 10.45
N TYR A 169 13.25 -29.34 9.48
CA TYR A 169 11.79 -29.30 9.54
C TYR A 169 11.27 -30.09 10.75
N LYS A 170 11.77 -31.32 10.96
CA LYS A 170 11.34 -32.18 12.06
C LYS A 170 11.62 -31.55 13.43
N LYS A 171 12.82 -31.01 13.64
CA LYS A 171 13.19 -30.29 14.89
C LYS A 171 12.27 -29.11 15.16
N ASN A 172 11.96 -28.32 14.13
CA ASN A 172 11.08 -27.17 14.28
C ASN A 172 9.62 -27.57 14.55
N VAL A 173 9.13 -28.64 13.92
CA VAL A 173 7.79 -29.18 14.20
C VAL A 173 7.69 -29.66 15.64
N GLU A 174 8.69 -30.37 16.15
CA GLU A 174 8.71 -30.78 17.56
C GLU A 174 8.76 -29.59 18.52
N HIS A 175 9.60 -28.60 18.23
CA HIS A 175 9.65 -27.36 19.00
C HIS A 175 8.31 -26.63 19.00
N ALA A 176 7.68 -26.48 17.82
CA ALA A 176 6.37 -25.87 17.67
C ALA A 176 5.29 -26.62 18.46
N LYS A 177 5.32 -27.96 18.47
CA LYS A 177 4.39 -28.78 19.27
C LYS A 177 4.57 -28.53 20.77
N LYS A 178 5.82 -28.49 21.26
CA LYS A 178 6.12 -28.18 22.67
C LYS A 178 5.63 -26.79 23.04
N LEU A 179 5.91 -25.80 22.20
CA LEU A 179 5.47 -24.42 22.41
C LEU A 179 3.95 -24.30 22.39
N ALA A 180 3.26 -25.01 21.50
CA ALA A 180 1.80 -25.04 21.46
C ALA A 180 1.22 -25.61 22.77
N GLN A 181 1.76 -26.73 23.26
CA GLN A 181 1.35 -27.29 24.56
C GLN A 181 1.61 -26.32 25.72
N GLU A 182 2.75 -25.63 25.69
CA GLU A 182 3.09 -24.61 26.68
C GLU A 182 2.09 -23.44 26.65
N ILE A 183 1.76 -22.91 25.47
CA ILE A 183 0.79 -21.81 25.33
C ILE A 183 -0.60 -22.23 25.76
N LEU A 184 -1.04 -23.43 25.37
CA LEU A 184 -2.37 -23.95 25.73
C LEU A 184 -2.49 -24.28 27.23
N SER A 185 -1.39 -24.72 27.87
CA SER A 185 -1.37 -25.02 29.31
C SER A 185 -1.13 -23.78 30.18
N LYS A 186 -0.52 -22.71 29.63
CA LYS A 186 -0.30 -21.45 30.33
C LYS A 186 -1.63 -20.80 30.70
N LYS A 187 -1.91 -20.73 32.00
CA LYS A 187 -2.99 -19.92 32.55
C LYS A 187 -2.56 -18.44 32.62
N CYS A 188 -3.51 -17.54 32.40
CA CYS A 188 -3.25 -16.11 32.50
C CYS A 188 -2.99 -15.72 33.96
N THR A 189 -1.85 -15.14 34.29
CA THR A 189 -1.53 -14.71 35.67
C THR A 189 -2.08 -13.33 36.01
N ASP A 190 -2.66 -12.63 35.04
CA ASP A 190 -3.22 -11.30 35.19
C ASP A 190 -4.62 -11.38 35.81
N ARG A 191 -4.80 -10.68 36.93
CA ARG A 191 -6.00 -10.71 37.77
C ARG A 191 -7.22 -10.19 37.01
N HIS A 192 -7.08 -9.17 36.18
CA HIS A 192 -8.20 -8.60 35.43
C HIS A 192 -8.66 -9.51 34.29
N ARG A 193 -7.70 -10.15 33.58
CA ARG A 193 -8.01 -11.13 32.52
C ARG A 193 -8.59 -12.44 33.06
N MET A 194 -8.27 -12.81 34.30
CA MET A 194 -8.88 -13.94 35.00
C MET A 194 -10.35 -13.65 35.34
N GLU A 195 -10.66 -12.44 35.79
CA GLU A 195 -12.03 -11.99 36.10
C GLU A 195 -12.93 -11.96 34.85
N GLU A 196 -12.45 -11.41 33.73
CA GLU A 196 -13.19 -11.42 32.44
C GLU A 196 -13.56 -12.85 32.00
N ARG A 197 -12.76 -13.84 32.41
CA ARG A 197 -12.96 -15.27 32.11
C ARG A 197 -13.79 -16.00 33.18
N GLY A 198 -14.38 -15.28 34.14
CA GLY A 198 -15.28 -15.83 35.16
C GLY A 198 -14.57 -16.44 36.37
N HIS A 199 -13.28 -16.17 36.58
CA HIS A 199 -12.56 -16.58 37.79
C HIS A 199 -12.55 -15.44 38.81
N PHE A 200 -13.37 -15.56 39.85
CA PHE A 200 -13.46 -14.60 40.95
C PHE A 200 -12.53 -14.99 42.10
N TYR A 201 -11.77 -14.02 42.60
CA TYR A 201 -10.96 -14.16 43.81
C TYR A 201 -11.61 -13.35 44.94
N ASP A 202 -11.65 -13.91 46.15
CA ASP A 202 -12.15 -13.25 47.36
C ASP A 202 -11.10 -12.26 47.90
N ILE A 203 -10.93 -11.14 47.20
CA ILE A 203 -10.02 -10.05 47.55
C ILE A 203 -10.85 -8.77 47.53
N ASN A 204 -10.65 -7.89 48.53
CA ASN A 204 -11.35 -6.62 48.61
C ASN A 204 -11.15 -5.77 47.33
N GLU A 205 -12.23 -5.18 46.82
CA GLU A 205 -12.26 -4.45 45.55
C GLU A 205 -11.27 -3.28 45.54
N GLU A 206 -11.11 -2.61 46.68
CA GLU A 206 -10.18 -1.50 46.84
C GLU A 206 -8.74 -1.94 46.55
N GLU A 207 -8.30 -3.08 47.09
CA GLU A 207 -6.94 -3.60 46.87
C GLU A 207 -6.73 -4.10 45.43
N LYS A 208 -7.80 -4.53 44.77
CA LYS A 208 -7.80 -5.06 43.40
C LYS A 208 -7.56 -3.99 42.35
N TYR A 209 -8.12 -2.79 42.51
CA TYR A 209 -8.06 -1.73 41.51
C TYR A 209 -7.17 -0.54 41.91
N SER A 210 -6.81 -0.41 43.20
CA SER A 210 -6.00 0.70 43.71
C SER A 210 -4.49 0.42 43.66
N SER A 211 -4.07 -0.85 43.74
CA SER A 211 -2.65 -1.19 43.87
C SER A 211 -1.95 -1.44 42.51
N VAL A 212 -0.85 -0.72 42.25
CA VAL A 212 0.05 -1.02 41.14
C VAL A 212 0.95 -2.19 41.53
N LEU A 213 0.64 -3.39 41.02
CA LEU A 213 1.45 -4.60 41.25
C LEU A 213 2.84 -4.44 40.61
N ASN A 214 3.85 -4.18 41.43
CA ASN A 214 5.25 -4.22 41.00
C ASN A 214 5.73 -5.68 40.92
N ASP A 215 5.67 -6.30 39.75
CA ASP A 215 6.11 -7.69 39.49
C ASP A 215 7.56 -8.01 39.91
N ARG A 216 8.36 -6.98 40.19
CA ARG A 216 9.77 -7.10 40.61
C ARG A 216 9.96 -7.68 42.03
N LYS A 217 8.94 -7.71 42.90
CA LYS A 217 9.10 -8.20 44.29
C LYS A 217 8.96 -9.72 44.47
N LYS A 218 8.33 -10.45 43.55
CA LYS A 218 8.15 -11.92 43.69
C LYS A 218 9.42 -12.75 43.47
N ARG A 219 10.48 -12.18 42.86
CA ARG A 219 11.76 -12.89 42.64
C ARG A 219 12.76 -12.78 43.80
N ASN A 220 12.51 -11.94 44.80
CA ASN A 220 13.49 -11.61 45.85
C ASN A 220 13.17 -12.23 47.23
N GLY A 221 12.16 -13.10 47.32
CA GLY A 221 11.70 -13.68 48.59
C GLY A 221 12.47 -14.89 49.12
N LEU A 222 13.43 -15.44 48.35
CA LEU A 222 14.12 -16.68 48.71
C LEU A 222 15.63 -16.52 48.92
N ILE A 223 16.09 -15.43 49.55
CA ILE A 223 17.50 -15.33 49.98
C ILE A 223 17.56 -14.64 51.35
N LYS A 224 17.40 -15.43 52.42
CA LYS A 224 17.97 -15.12 53.74
C LYS A 224 18.47 -16.40 54.41
N LYS A 225 19.70 -16.80 54.09
CA LYS A 225 20.64 -17.32 55.09
C LYS A 225 22.04 -16.80 54.76
N LYS A 226 22.65 -16.24 55.80
CA LYS A 226 23.94 -15.55 55.82
C LYS A 226 25.06 -16.50 55.40
N GLU A 227 26.02 -15.99 54.64
CA GLU A 227 27.44 -16.17 54.97
C GLU A 227 28.29 -15.13 54.24
N THR A 228 29.22 -14.57 55.02
CA THR A 228 30.16 -13.51 54.68
C THR A 228 31.32 -14.05 53.87
N PHE A 229 31.62 -13.55 52.68
CA PHE A 229 33.00 -13.61 52.15
C PHE A 229 33.32 -12.44 51.21
N ARG A 230 34.60 -12.07 51.26
CA ARG A 230 35.28 -10.88 50.74
C ARG A 230 35.00 -10.56 49.27
N LYS A 231 35.07 -9.26 48.97
CA LYS A 231 35.22 -8.69 47.64
C LYS A 231 36.51 -9.21 46.99
N GLU A 232 36.40 -9.77 45.79
CA GLU A 232 37.49 -9.79 44.82
C GLU A 232 36.93 -9.56 43.42
N SER A 233 37.49 -8.57 42.76
CA SER A 233 37.08 -8.03 41.47
C SER A 233 37.77 -8.78 40.33
N LEU A 234 36.97 -9.40 39.45
CA LEU A 234 37.41 -9.73 38.09
C LEU A 234 36.37 -9.19 37.11
N ARG A 235 36.80 -8.18 36.35
CA ARG A 235 36.19 -7.75 35.10
C ARG A 235 36.33 -8.91 34.12
N ASN A 236 35.22 -9.42 33.60
CA ASN A 236 35.17 -10.09 32.31
C ASN A 236 33.88 -9.66 31.62
N GLY A 237 34.01 -8.89 30.55
CA GLY A 237 32.92 -8.54 29.67
C GLY A 237 32.73 -9.67 28.67
N GLU A 238 31.57 -10.32 28.71
CA GLU A 238 31.09 -11.18 27.64
C GLU A 238 29.87 -10.50 27.02
N SER A 239 30.08 -9.92 25.84
CA SER A 239 29.02 -9.46 24.96
C SER A 239 28.18 -10.65 24.52
N LYS A 240 26.87 -10.60 24.76
CA LYS A 240 25.94 -11.54 24.15
C LYS A 240 25.79 -11.18 22.68
N ASP A 241 26.45 -11.95 21.81
CA ASP A 241 26.26 -11.89 20.37
C ASP A 241 24.84 -12.32 20.02
N TYR A 242 24.01 -11.37 19.62
CA TYR A 242 22.78 -11.69 18.89
C TYR A 242 23.17 -11.93 17.42
N PRO A 243 22.68 -13.01 16.77
CA PRO A 243 22.99 -13.24 15.36
C PRO A 243 22.47 -12.07 14.53
N HIS A 244 23.39 -11.39 13.85
CA HIS A 244 23.08 -10.34 12.89
C HIS A 244 22.13 -10.89 11.82
N ARG A 245 21.00 -10.19 11.63
CA ARG A 245 20.15 -10.36 10.45
C ARG A 245 21.00 -10.03 9.21
N PRO A 246 21.16 -10.93 8.22
CA PRO A 246 21.91 -10.59 7.03
C PRO A 246 21.17 -9.48 6.28
N SER A 247 21.90 -8.40 5.98
CA SER A 247 21.43 -7.31 5.12
C SER A 247 21.11 -7.86 3.73
N SER A 248 19.97 -7.46 3.17
CA SER A 248 19.59 -7.79 1.79
C SER A 248 20.66 -7.32 0.81
N PRO A 249 20.96 -8.09 -0.27
CA PRO A 249 21.94 -7.66 -1.25
C PRO A 249 21.40 -6.45 -2.03
N ILE A 250 22.19 -5.37 -2.05
CA ILE A 250 22.06 -4.29 -3.01
C ILE A 250 22.45 -4.89 -4.36
N LYS A 251 21.51 -5.01 -5.30
CA LYS A 251 21.83 -5.32 -6.68
C LYS A 251 22.34 -4.04 -7.33
N GLU A 252 23.65 -3.97 -7.56
CA GLU A 252 24.22 -3.10 -8.58
C GLU A 252 24.00 -3.76 -9.96
N ASN A 253 23.39 -2.96 -10.84
CA ASN A 253 23.29 -3.00 -12.31
C ASN A 253 21.85 -2.84 -12.79
#